data_AF-A0A7W4PRL8-F1
#
_entry.id   AF-A0A7W4PRL8-F1
#
_cell.length_a   1.000
_cell.length_b   1.000
_cell.length_c   1.000
_cell.angle_alpha   90.00
_cell.angle_beta   90.00
_cell.angle_gamma   90.00
#
_symmetry.space_group_name_H-M   'P 1'
#
loop_
_entity.id
_entity.type
_entity.pdbx_description
1 polymer ?
#
loop_
_entity_poly.entity_id
_entity_poly.type
_entity_poly.pdbx_seq_one_letter_code
_entity_poly.pdbx_strand_id
1 'polypeptide(L)'
;MADVTNVQVIANGPRNLIVRVTDVSDGTGLAAMKIVDAQSMVFSVGGEAPGVHLKVRRIVYDVHGMVARLQWDAAEPVDLATLSGFGHLDFRRFQGIPNPRAPGASGSILLTTMGAVAGSTVTIDLEMIKGVPQS
;
A
#
# COMPACT_ATOMS: atom_id res chain seq x y z
N MET A 1 -20.39 -1.61 14.50
CA MET A 1 -19.79 -0.41 13.91
C MET A 1 -18.82 -0.93 12.88
N ALA A 2 -18.87 -0.54 11.62
CA ALA A 2 -17.99 -1.08 10.59
C ALA A 2 -16.51 -0.72 10.86
N ASP A 3 -15.59 -1.45 10.24
CA ASP A 3 -14.16 -1.09 10.17
C ASP A 3 -13.99 0.41 9.84
N VAL A 4 -13.15 1.10 10.62
CA VAL A 4 -12.85 2.52 10.41
C VAL A 4 -11.45 2.67 9.86
N THR A 5 -11.36 2.67 8.53
CA THR A 5 -10.09 2.87 7.82
C THR A 5 -9.90 4.33 7.41
N ASN A 6 -8.70 4.87 7.66
CA ASN A 6 -8.27 6.17 7.19
C ASN A 6 -7.00 6.06 6.37
N VAL A 7 -6.97 6.73 5.22
CA VAL A 7 -5.81 6.82 4.33
C VAL A 7 -5.38 8.27 4.23
N GLN A 8 -4.17 8.57 4.69
CA GLN A 8 -3.61 9.91 4.72
C GLN A 8 -2.36 9.98 3.84
N VAL A 9 -2.33 10.92 2.90
CA VAL A 9 -1.11 11.27 2.17
C VAL A 9 -0.27 12.20 3.05
N ILE A 10 0.89 11.72 3.52
CA ILE A 10 1.82 12.51 4.36
C ILE A 10 2.69 13.40 3.47
N ALA A 11 3.19 12.86 2.36
CA ALA A 11 4.04 13.61 1.44
C ALA A 11 3.77 13.18 0.00
N ASN A 12 3.65 14.16 -0.89
CA ASN A 12 3.39 13.95 -2.31
C ASN A 12 4.35 14.81 -3.15
N GLY A 13 5.62 14.43 -3.17
CA GLY A 13 6.65 15.14 -3.92
C GLY A 13 6.74 14.72 -5.39
N PRO A 14 7.69 15.29 -6.15
CA PRO A 14 7.91 14.94 -7.55
C PRO A 14 8.35 13.49 -7.77
N ARG A 15 9.06 12.87 -6.82
CA ARG A 15 9.43 11.45 -6.88
C ARG A 15 9.06 10.65 -5.64
N ASN A 16 8.93 11.30 -4.48
CA ASN A 16 8.63 10.62 -3.22
C ASN A 16 7.12 10.69 -2.94
N LEU A 17 6.55 9.58 -2.49
CA LEU A 17 5.17 9.49 -2.02
C LEU A 17 5.18 8.78 -0.67
N ILE A 18 4.55 9.36 0.35
CA ILE A 18 4.39 8.75 1.67
C ILE A 18 2.91 8.71 2.00
N VAL A 19 2.40 7.52 2.28
CA VAL A 19 0.99 7.29 2.64
C VAL A 19 0.95 6.54 3.96
N ARG A 20 0.09 7.02 4.87
CA ARG A 20 -0.27 6.34 6.11
C ARG A 20 -1.66 5.76 6.00
N VAL A 21 -1.81 4.53 6.47
CA VAL A 21 -3.10 3.85 6.62
C VAL A 21 -3.29 3.51 8.09
N THR A 22 -4.46 3.82 8.64
CA THR A 22 -4.87 3.34 9.96
C THR A 22 -6.20 2.63 9.85
N ASP A 23 -6.39 1.55 10.58
CA ASP A 23 -7.66 0.84 10.66
C ASP A 23 -7.93 0.40 12.10
N VAL A 24 -9.21 0.47 12.50
CA VAL A 24 -9.74 -0.16 13.70
C VAL A 24 -10.87 -1.08 13.26
N SER A 25 -10.68 -2.38 13.43
CA SER A 25 -11.60 -3.38 12.91
C SER A 25 -12.73 -3.71 13.88
N ASP A 26 -13.89 -4.03 13.32
CA ASP A 26 -15.06 -4.57 13.99
C ASP A 26 -15.09 -6.11 14.02
N GLY A 27 -14.06 -6.73 13.44
CA GLY A 27 -13.91 -8.18 13.34
C GLY A 27 -14.34 -8.77 12.00
N THR A 28 -14.86 -7.96 11.07
CA THR A 28 -15.15 -8.42 9.69
C THR A 28 -13.95 -8.35 8.77
N GLY A 29 -13.06 -7.39 9.02
CA GLY A 29 -11.83 -7.18 8.27
C GLY A 29 -12.04 -6.56 6.89
N LEU A 30 -10.92 -6.19 6.28
CA LEU A 30 -10.85 -5.57 4.95
C LEU A 30 -10.56 -6.62 3.88
N ALA A 31 -11.23 -6.48 2.72
CA ALA A 31 -11.01 -7.31 1.55
C ALA A 31 -10.64 -6.45 0.34
N ALA A 32 -9.39 -6.57 -0.12
CA ALA A 32 -8.87 -5.89 -1.32
C ALA A 32 -9.12 -4.37 -1.36
N MET A 33 -9.06 -3.69 -0.21
CA MET A 33 -9.27 -2.25 -0.13
C MET A 33 -8.11 -1.51 -0.78
N LYS A 34 -8.37 -0.67 -1.78
CA LYS A 34 -7.34 0.13 -2.45
C LYS A 34 -6.88 1.28 -1.54
N ILE A 35 -5.69 1.15 -0.97
CA ILE A 35 -5.08 2.14 -0.06
C ILE A 35 -4.13 3.11 -0.77
N VAL A 36 -3.64 2.75 -1.96
CA VAL A 36 -2.87 3.65 -2.84
C VAL A 36 -3.37 3.45 -4.26
N ASP A 37 -3.99 4.49 -4.84
CA ASP A 37 -4.40 4.49 -6.24
C ASP A 37 -3.31 5.07 -7.14
N ALA A 38 -2.49 4.20 -7.73
CA ALA A 38 -1.37 4.62 -8.58
C ALA A 38 -1.81 5.17 -9.94
N GLN A 39 -3.10 5.07 -10.30
CA GLN A 39 -3.69 5.67 -11.50
C GLN A 39 -4.20 7.08 -11.25
N SER A 40 -4.22 7.54 -9.99
CA SER A 40 -4.71 8.86 -9.65
C SER A 40 -3.77 9.96 -10.13
N MET A 41 -4.33 10.94 -10.84
CA MET A 41 -3.61 12.15 -11.28
C MET A 41 -3.16 13.04 -10.10
N VAL A 42 -3.70 12.82 -8.91
CA VAL A 42 -3.22 13.45 -7.66
C VAL A 42 -1.76 13.06 -7.40
N PHE A 43 -1.34 11.86 -7.80
CA PHE A 43 0.03 11.39 -7.64
C PHE A 43 0.90 11.62 -8.87
N SER A 44 0.42 12.38 -9.86
CA SER A 44 1.14 12.54 -11.12
C SER A 44 2.55 13.12 -10.97
N VAL A 45 3.40 12.77 -11.93
CA VAL A 45 4.76 13.30 -12.11
C VAL A 45 4.93 13.57 -13.60
N GLY A 46 5.30 14.80 -13.97
CA GLY A 46 5.46 15.14 -15.38
C GLY A 46 4.17 15.05 -16.20
N GLY A 47 3.00 15.14 -15.55
CA GLY A 47 1.70 15.06 -16.22
C GLY A 47 1.13 13.65 -16.37
N GLU A 48 1.79 12.63 -15.83
CA GLU A 48 1.35 11.23 -15.90
C GLU A 48 1.21 10.61 -14.52
N ALA A 49 0.21 9.75 -14.32
CA ALA A 49 0.07 8.98 -13.10
C ALA A 49 1.20 7.93 -12.99
N PRO A 50 1.69 7.61 -11.77
CA PRO A 50 2.81 6.67 -11.60
C PRO A 50 2.56 5.27 -12.18
N GLY A 51 1.33 4.78 -12.07
CA GLY A 51 0.92 3.44 -12.47
C GLY A 51 1.88 2.34 -12.01
N VAL A 52 2.18 1.39 -12.91
CA VAL A 52 3.10 0.26 -12.65
C VAL A 52 4.55 0.67 -12.39
N HIS A 53 4.89 1.95 -12.51
CA HIS A 53 6.22 2.47 -12.21
C HIS A 53 6.40 2.87 -10.74
N LEU A 54 5.35 2.81 -9.92
CA LEU A 54 5.43 2.99 -8.48
C LEU A 54 6.26 1.85 -7.84
N LYS A 55 7.16 2.20 -6.92
CA LYS A 55 7.97 1.22 -6.15
C LYS A 55 7.89 1.51 -4.66
N VAL A 56 7.81 0.46 -3.85
CA VAL A 56 7.80 0.57 -2.38
C VAL A 56 9.21 0.50 -1.83
N ARG A 57 9.68 1.56 -1.17
CA ARG A 57 11.03 1.65 -0.60
C ARG A 57 11.09 1.22 0.85
N ARG A 58 10.06 1.51 1.62
CA ARG A 58 9.97 1.13 3.03
C ARG A 58 8.53 0.93 3.44
N ILE A 59 8.33 -0.03 4.33
CA ILE A 59 7.07 -0.24 5.04
C ILE A 59 7.40 -0.13 6.52
N VAL A 60 6.72 0.75 7.26
CA VAL A 60 6.73 0.76 8.73
C VAL A 60 5.33 0.37 9.17
N TYR A 61 5.22 -0.56 10.10
CA TYR A 61 3.92 -1.12 10.45
C TYR A 61 3.80 -1.41 11.93
N ASP A 62 2.55 -1.36 12.40
CA ASP A 62 2.10 -1.80 13.70
C ASP A 62 0.71 -2.44 13.54
N VAL A 63 0.63 -3.75 13.74
CA VAL A 63 -0.54 -4.58 13.46
C VAL A 63 -0.81 -5.49 14.65
N HIS A 64 -1.99 -5.36 15.24
CA HIS A 64 -2.40 -6.09 16.43
C HIS A 64 -3.76 -6.75 16.23
N GLY A 65 -3.88 -8.00 16.69
CA GLY A 65 -5.12 -8.78 16.64
C GLY A 65 -5.51 -9.25 15.24
N MET A 66 -4.66 -9.07 14.22
CA MET A 66 -4.90 -9.55 12.86
C MET A 66 -3.60 -9.64 12.06
N VAL A 67 -3.70 -10.10 10.81
CA VAL A 67 -2.62 -10.03 9.81
C VAL A 67 -3.04 -9.08 8.70
N ALA A 68 -2.15 -8.16 8.31
CA ALA A 68 -2.34 -7.26 7.18
C ALA A 68 -1.55 -7.75 5.96
N ARG A 69 -2.24 -7.99 4.85
CA ARG A 69 -1.66 -8.41 3.58
C ARG A 69 -1.73 -7.26 2.59
N LEU A 70 -0.57 -6.78 2.18
CA LEU A 70 -0.40 -5.78 1.12
C LEU A 70 -0.20 -6.48 -0.21
N GLN A 71 -0.95 -6.06 -1.23
CA GLN A 71 -0.94 -6.67 -2.55
C GLN A 71 -0.88 -5.61 -3.65
N TRP A 72 -0.19 -5.93 -4.73
CA TRP A 72 -0.26 -5.18 -5.97
C TRP A 72 -1.56 -5.50 -6.70
N ASP A 73 -2.27 -4.45 -7.08
CA ASP A 73 -3.52 -4.53 -7.84
C ASP A 73 -3.24 -5.00 -9.28
N ALA A 74 -3.93 -6.06 -9.68
CA ALA A 74 -3.89 -6.72 -10.98
C ALA A 74 -5.15 -7.60 -11.15
N ALA A 75 -5.30 -8.27 -12.29
CA ALA A 75 -6.43 -9.19 -12.50
C ALA A 75 -6.47 -10.30 -11.42
N GLU A 76 -5.28 -10.80 -11.06
CA GLU A 76 -5.04 -11.61 -9.87
C GLU A 76 -4.07 -10.85 -8.97
N PRO A 77 -4.49 -10.37 -7.78
CA PRO A 77 -3.63 -9.59 -6.89
C PRO A 77 -2.36 -10.35 -6.50
N VAL A 78 -1.20 -9.67 -6.59
CA VAL A 78 0.11 -10.26 -6.30
C VAL A 78 0.63 -9.76 -4.97
N ASP A 79 1.13 -10.66 -4.11
CA ASP A 79 1.61 -10.29 -2.80
C ASP A 79 2.82 -9.37 -2.83
N LEU A 80 2.73 -8.28 -2.05
CA LEU A 80 3.84 -7.38 -1.76
C LEU A 80 4.44 -7.69 -0.39
N ALA A 81 3.60 -7.79 0.65
CA ALA A 81 4.05 -8.08 2.01
C ALA A 81 2.90 -8.62 2.88
N THR A 82 3.25 -9.46 3.86
CA THR A 82 2.34 -9.91 4.92
C THR A 82 2.90 -9.46 6.24
N LEU A 83 2.11 -8.72 7.02
CA LEU A 83 2.53 -7.96 8.19
C LEU A 83 1.76 -8.41 9.43
N SER A 84 2.50 -8.64 10.52
CA SER A 84 1.94 -8.95 11.84
C SER A 84 2.89 -8.46 12.93
N GLY A 85 2.33 -8.00 14.06
CA GLY A 85 3.10 -7.31 15.10
C GLY A 85 3.57 -5.93 14.61
N PHE A 86 4.72 -5.48 15.09
CA PHE A 86 5.28 -4.18 14.73
C PHE A 86 6.68 -4.32 14.14
N GLY A 87 7.06 -3.39 13.27
CA GLY A 87 8.39 -3.39 12.68
C GLY A 87 8.52 -2.50 11.46
N HIS A 88 9.57 -2.76 10.69
CA HIS A 88 9.75 -2.14 9.39
C HIS A 88 10.47 -3.07 8.42
N LEU A 89 10.14 -2.93 7.14
CA LEU A 89 10.82 -3.57 6.02
C LEU A 89 11.48 -2.47 5.19
N ASP A 90 12.79 -2.58 4.95
CA ASP A 90 13.56 -1.59 4.21
C ASP A 90 14.12 -2.18 2.92
N PHE A 91 13.67 -1.64 1.79
CA PHE A 91 14.03 -2.06 0.44
C PHE A 91 14.88 -1.02 -0.29
N ARG A 92 15.35 0.02 0.39
CA ARG A 92 16.13 1.11 -0.21
C ARG A 92 17.41 0.61 -0.88
N ARG A 93 18.01 -0.47 -0.37
CA ARG A 93 19.19 -1.13 -0.97
C ARG A 93 18.94 -1.63 -2.40
N PHE A 94 17.70 -1.99 -2.73
CA PHE A 94 17.32 -2.51 -4.06
C PHE A 94 16.56 -1.47 -4.90
N GLN A 95 16.62 -0.19 -4.52
CA GLN A 95 15.83 0.89 -5.12
C GLN A 95 14.30 0.70 -4.99
N GLY A 96 13.85 -0.11 -4.02
CA GLY A 96 12.45 -0.42 -3.76
C GLY A 96 11.92 -1.63 -4.54
N ILE A 97 10.83 -2.20 -4.04
CA ILE A 97 10.11 -3.31 -4.66
C ILE A 97 9.20 -2.75 -5.77
N PRO A 98 9.40 -3.13 -7.04
CA PRO A 98 8.53 -2.70 -8.13
C PRO A 98 7.25 -3.54 -8.18
N ASN A 99 6.23 -3.01 -8.87
CA ASN A 99 5.10 -3.83 -9.30
C ASN A 99 5.59 -4.96 -10.25
N PRO A 100 5.12 -6.21 -10.09
CA PRO A 100 5.57 -7.36 -10.88
C PRO A 100 5.08 -7.35 -12.34
N ARG A 101 4.29 -6.35 -12.76
CA ARG A 101 3.70 -6.20 -14.10
C ARG A 101 2.86 -7.41 -14.52
N ALA A 102 2.12 -7.97 -13.56
CA ALA A 102 1.16 -9.02 -13.83
C ALA A 102 0.06 -8.53 -14.81
N PRO A 103 -0.65 -9.43 -15.51
CA PRO A 103 -1.76 -9.06 -16.38
C PRO A 103 -2.79 -8.18 -15.66
N GLY A 104 -3.16 -7.06 -16.28
CA GLY A 104 -4.10 -6.09 -15.69
C GLY A 104 -3.55 -5.26 -14.54
N ALA A 105 -2.22 -5.27 -14.29
CA ALA A 105 -1.63 -4.51 -13.19
C ALA A 105 -1.86 -3.00 -13.32
N SER A 106 -2.43 -2.39 -12.28
CA SER A 106 -2.61 -0.93 -12.21
C SER A 106 -1.45 -0.22 -11.49
N GLY A 107 -0.61 -0.96 -10.77
CA GLY A 107 0.40 -0.36 -9.88
C GLY A 107 -0.16 0.11 -8.53
N SER A 108 -1.47 0.03 -8.33
CA SER A 108 -2.11 0.37 -7.06
C SER A 108 -1.78 -0.66 -5.98
N ILE A 109 -1.92 -0.27 -4.72
CA ILE A 109 -1.69 -1.13 -3.56
C ILE A 109 -3.02 -1.37 -2.85
N LEU A 110 -3.32 -2.66 -2.62
CA LEU A 110 -4.48 -3.14 -1.90
C LEU A 110 -4.08 -3.59 -0.50
N LEU A 111 -5.00 -3.43 0.45
CA LEU A 111 -4.93 -3.95 1.81
C LEU A 111 -6.06 -4.97 2.00
N THR A 112 -5.67 -6.17 2.41
CA THR A 112 -6.56 -7.24 2.85
C THR A 112 -6.15 -7.64 4.26
N THR A 113 -7.11 -7.88 5.15
CA THR A 113 -6.82 -8.38 6.50
C THR A 113 -7.29 -9.81 6.67
N MET A 114 -6.58 -10.59 7.48
CA MET A 114 -6.91 -11.98 7.78
C MET A 114 -6.97 -12.19 9.29
N GLY A 115 -7.97 -12.95 9.74
CA GLY A 115 -8.16 -13.25 11.16
C GLY A 115 -8.48 -12.02 12.00
N ALA A 116 -9.24 -11.07 11.47
CA ALA A 116 -9.67 -9.89 12.20
C ALA A 116 -10.55 -10.27 13.40
N VAL A 117 -10.33 -9.61 14.53
CA VAL A 117 -11.22 -9.62 15.69
C VAL A 117 -11.63 -8.18 16.00
N ALA A 118 -12.75 -8.01 16.70
CA ALA A 118 -13.19 -6.68 17.09
C ALA A 118 -12.12 -5.99 17.96
N GLY A 119 -11.75 -4.77 17.59
CA GLY A 119 -10.69 -4.00 18.25
C GLY A 119 -9.28 -4.26 17.71
N SER A 120 -9.11 -5.12 16.70
CA SER A 120 -7.84 -5.24 16.00
C SER A 120 -7.47 -3.92 15.32
N THR A 121 -6.18 -3.61 15.28
CA THR A 121 -5.69 -2.33 14.75
C THR A 121 -4.58 -2.53 13.72
N VAL A 122 -4.59 -1.70 12.69
CA VAL A 122 -3.51 -1.60 11.70
C VAL A 122 -3.04 -0.16 11.63
N THR A 123 -1.74 0.05 11.67
CA THR A 123 -1.08 1.30 11.25
C THR A 123 0.04 0.94 10.30
N ILE A 124 0.02 1.46 9.08
CA ILE A 124 1.04 1.21 8.05
C ILE A 124 1.46 2.51 7.40
N ASP A 125 2.76 2.78 7.39
CA ASP A 125 3.39 3.82 6.58
C ASP A 125 4.12 3.21 5.40
N LEU A 126 3.76 3.67 4.21
CA LEU A 126 4.40 3.30 2.95
C LEU A 126 5.25 4.46 2.45
N GLU A 127 6.56 4.29 2.45
CA GLU A 127 7.47 5.18 1.71
C GLU A 127 7.66 4.60 0.30
N MET A 128 7.30 5.38 -0.71
CA MET A 128 7.28 4.96 -2.10
C MET A 128 8.03 5.95 -2.99
N ILE A 129 8.45 5.47 -4.15
CA ILE A 129 8.90 6.32 -5.25
C ILE A 129 8.03 6.16 -6.47
N LYS A 130 7.66 7.30 -7.04
CA LYS A 130 6.96 7.41 -8.31
C LYS A 130 8.01 7.28 -9.41
N GLY A 131 7.89 6.23 -10.21
CA GLY A 131 8.64 6.16 -11.45
C GLY A 131 8.02 7.07 -12.50
N VAL A 132 8.83 7.47 -13.47
CA VAL A 132 8.39 8.19 -14.67
C VAL A 132 8.33 7.16 -15.80
N PRO A 133 7.22 7.06 -16.55
CA PRO A 133 7.20 6.29 -17.78
C PRO A 133 8.35 6.78 -18.68
N GLN A 134 9.25 5.87 -19.08
CA GLN A 134 10.26 6.21 -20.07
C GLN A 134 9.56 6.05 -21.42
N SER A 135 9.23 7.18 -22.06
CA SER A 135 8.77 7.23 -23.45
C SER A 135 9.83 6.74 -24.41
#